data_AF-A0A517PUH6-F1
#
_entry.id   AF-A0A517PUH6-F1
#
_cell.length_a   1.000
_cell.length_b   1.000
_cell.length_c   1.000
_cell.angle_alpha   90.00
_cell.angle_beta   90.00
_cell.angle_gamma   90.00
#
_symmetry.space_group_name_H-M   'P 1'
#
loop_
_entity.id
_entity.type
_entity.pdbx_description
1 polymer ?
#
loop_
_entity_poly.entity_id
_entity_poly.type
_entity_poly.pdbx_seq_one_letter_code
_entity_poly.pdbx_strand_id
1 'polypeptide(L)'
;MKPTSILANLLACLSISQTHLHSSEPTPQLKPHPEAVANTHAPGEVDKPELVPFIVPDPTKLKGIVVDETQARLVGTWQYSTHTPPYVGLGYLHDQKKGKGEKAVIFTPDLPKSGRYEVRMSHCYNIRRSTNTPVTIHHAAGEKTIRINQQQIPPHNKLFRTLGTYHFVKGKSGWVKISNAGTDGKYVIADAVQFIYVGE
;
A
#
# COMPACT_ATOMS: atom_id res chain seq x y z
N MET A 1 64.22 60.17 -24.86
CA MET A 1 63.77 59.46 -26.08
C MET A 1 63.02 58.20 -25.64
N LYS A 2 61.76 58.09 -26.08
CA LYS A 2 60.82 56.95 -26.02
C LYS A 2 60.20 56.54 -24.66
N PRO A 3 58.87 56.35 -24.61
CA PRO A 3 58.09 55.98 -23.42
C PRO A 3 57.91 54.45 -23.34
N THR A 4 57.54 53.92 -22.17
CA THR A 4 56.94 52.57 -22.10
C THR A 4 55.77 52.53 -21.13
N SER A 5 54.71 51.90 -21.60
CA SER A 5 53.34 51.82 -21.11
C SER A 5 53.14 50.80 -19.98
N ILE A 6 52.25 51.16 -19.03
CA ILE A 6 51.03 50.45 -18.57
C ILE A 6 51.14 48.97 -18.16
N LEU A 7 50.70 48.67 -16.93
CA LEU A 7 49.63 47.66 -16.69
C LEU A 7 48.95 47.89 -15.32
N ALA A 8 47.66 48.23 -15.36
CA ALA A 8 46.77 48.25 -14.20
C ALA A 8 46.13 46.86 -14.06
N ASN A 9 46.32 46.21 -12.90
CA ASN A 9 45.65 44.96 -12.58
C ASN A 9 44.26 45.26 -12.02
N LEU A 10 43.22 44.94 -12.80
CA LEU A 10 41.83 44.97 -12.36
C LEU A 10 41.49 43.62 -11.72
N LEU A 11 41.30 43.60 -10.40
CA LEU A 11 40.88 42.41 -9.65
C LEU A 11 39.34 42.33 -9.69
N ALA A 12 38.81 41.37 -10.45
CA ALA A 12 37.37 41.09 -10.49
C ALA A 12 36.99 40.08 -9.38
N CYS A 13 36.27 40.54 -8.36
CA CYS A 13 35.64 39.67 -7.38
C CYS A 13 34.39 39.02 -8.00
N LEU A 14 34.44 37.71 -8.28
CA LEU A 14 33.24 36.92 -8.59
C LEU A 14 32.57 36.46 -7.28
N SER A 15 31.39 36.98 -6.99
CA SER A 15 30.47 36.43 -6.01
C SER A 15 29.73 35.24 -6.61
N ILE A 16 30.00 34.04 -6.11
CA ILE A 16 29.26 32.82 -6.49
C ILE A 16 27.99 32.76 -5.64
N SER A 17 26.86 33.12 -6.24
CA SER A 17 25.53 32.84 -5.66
C SER A 17 25.30 31.34 -5.67
N GLN A 18 25.29 30.71 -4.49
CA GLN A 18 24.91 29.31 -4.34
C GLN A 18 23.41 29.16 -4.59
N THR A 19 23.04 28.62 -5.75
CA THR A 19 21.69 28.16 -6.00
C THR A 19 21.46 26.86 -5.23
N HIS A 20 20.62 26.91 -4.19
CA HIS A 20 20.11 25.71 -3.54
C HIS A 20 19.22 24.94 -4.52
N LEU A 21 19.79 23.98 -5.23
CA LEU A 21 19.04 22.94 -5.93
C LEU A 21 18.41 22.02 -4.88
N HIS A 22 17.13 22.24 -4.58
CA HIS A 22 16.30 21.22 -3.93
C HIS A 22 16.10 20.06 -4.92
N SER A 23 17.00 19.09 -4.87
CA SER A 23 16.79 17.78 -5.47
C SER A 23 15.69 17.07 -4.67
N SER A 24 14.45 17.11 -5.15
CA SER A 24 13.44 16.15 -4.71
C SER A 24 13.93 14.76 -5.12
N GLU A 25 14.26 13.91 -4.15
CA GLU A 25 14.58 12.51 -4.49
C GLU A 25 13.43 11.90 -5.31
N PRO A 26 13.72 11.15 -6.38
CA PRO A 26 12.68 10.52 -7.18
C PRO A 26 11.91 9.54 -6.28
N THR A 27 10.58 9.70 -6.22
CA THR A 27 9.70 8.77 -5.53
C THR A 27 10.03 7.34 -5.98
N PRO A 28 10.32 6.40 -5.07
CA PRO A 28 10.60 5.03 -5.44
C PRO A 28 9.46 4.47 -6.28
N GLN A 29 9.77 4.06 -7.51
CA GLN A 29 8.77 3.49 -8.42
C GLN A 29 8.29 2.14 -7.87
N LEU A 30 6.99 2.02 -7.60
CA LEU A 30 6.38 0.76 -7.20
C LEU A 30 6.60 -0.30 -8.29
N LYS A 31 6.84 -1.55 -7.87
CA LYS A 31 6.98 -2.71 -8.75
C LYS A 31 5.97 -3.78 -8.33
N PRO A 32 5.40 -4.56 -9.25
CA PRO A 32 4.54 -5.68 -8.91
C PRO A 32 5.22 -6.65 -7.94
N HIS A 33 4.44 -7.31 -7.10
CA HIS A 33 4.98 -8.28 -6.14
C HIS A 33 5.71 -9.42 -6.89
N PRO A 34 6.96 -9.77 -6.53
CA PRO A 34 7.78 -10.72 -7.29
C PRO A 34 7.23 -12.16 -7.29
N GLU A 35 6.51 -12.56 -6.24
CA GLU A 35 5.91 -13.90 -6.14
C GLU A 35 4.48 -13.98 -6.69
N ALA A 36 3.88 -12.86 -7.10
CA ALA A 36 2.52 -12.87 -7.62
C ALA A 36 2.49 -13.35 -9.08
N VAL A 37 1.49 -14.15 -9.42
CA VAL A 37 1.22 -14.51 -10.81
C VAL A 37 0.73 -13.27 -11.55
N ALA A 38 1.27 -13.00 -12.73
CA ALA A 38 0.96 -11.82 -13.53
C ALA A 38 -0.55 -11.69 -13.86
N ASN A 39 -1.00 -10.45 -14.07
CA ASN A 39 -2.35 -10.17 -14.54
C ASN A 39 -2.60 -10.75 -15.93
N THR A 40 -3.84 -11.21 -16.16
CA THR A 40 -4.29 -11.76 -17.45
C THR A 40 -5.12 -10.79 -18.27
N HIS A 41 -5.55 -9.66 -17.70
CA HIS A 41 -6.29 -8.62 -18.43
C HIS A 41 -5.34 -7.64 -19.12
N ALA A 42 -5.82 -7.02 -20.20
CA ALA A 42 -5.04 -6.00 -20.88
C ALA A 42 -4.82 -4.77 -19.97
N PRO A 43 -3.68 -4.06 -20.09
CA PRO A 43 -3.47 -2.82 -19.36
C PRO A 43 -4.61 -1.81 -19.59
N GLY A 44 -5.17 -1.26 -18.52
CA GLY A 44 -6.27 -0.29 -18.57
C GLY A 44 -7.68 -0.90 -18.71
N GLU A 45 -7.80 -2.21 -18.92
CA GLU A 45 -9.09 -2.90 -18.97
C GLU A 45 -9.68 -3.08 -17.56
N VAL A 46 -10.76 -2.36 -17.26
CA VAL A 46 -11.46 -2.40 -15.96
C VAL A 46 -12.94 -2.73 -16.12
N ASP A 47 -13.52 -3.48 -15.17
CA ASP A 47 -14.96 -3.82 -15.16
C ASP A 47 -15.86 -2.75 -14.55
N LYS A 48 -15.27 -1.74 -13.88
CA LYS A 48 -15.96 -0.64 -13.22
C LYS A 48 -15.26 0.70 -13.46
N PRO A 49 -15.36 1.28 -14.67
CA PRO A 49 -14.69 2.54 -15.00
C PRO A 49 -15.07 3.69 -14.07
N GLU A 50 -16.29 3.70 -13.53
CA GLU A 50 -16.78 4.70 -12.59
C GLU A 50 -16.04 4.70 -11.24
N LEU A 51 -15.30 3.63 -10.93
CA LEU A 51 -14.50 3.52 -9.70
C LEU A 51 -13.02 3.90 -9.89
N VAL A 52 -12.58 4.13 -11.13
CA VAL A 52 -11.19 4.57 -11.42
C VAL A 52 -10.79 5.84 -10.66
N PRO A 53 -11.64 6.87 -10.50
CA PRO A 53 -11.28 8.06 -9.72
C PRO A 53 -10.99 7.81 -8.24
N PHE A 54 -11.34 6.63 -7.70
CA PHE A 54 -11.09 6.25 -6.31
C PHE A 54 -9.78 5.46 -6.12
N ILE A 55 -9.05 5.15 -7.20
CA ILE A 55 -7.72 4.53 -7.11
C ILE A 55 -6.76 5.50 -6.42
N VAL A 56 -5.94 4.97 -5.51
CA VAL A 56 -4.86 5.72 -4.87
C VAL A 56 -3.52 5.18 -5.37
N PRO A 57 -2.94 5.78 -6.43
CA PRO A 57 -1.75 5.24 -7.08
C PRO A 57 -0.48 5.41 -6.24
N ASP A 58 -0.46 6.38 -5.33
CA ASP A 58 0.66 6.67 -4.44
C ASP A 58 0.24 6.43 -2.98
N PRO A 59 0.62 5.29 -2.38
CA PRO A 59 0.29 4.96 -0.99
C PRO A 59 0.82 5.98 0.02
N THR A 60 1.89 6.72 -0.32
CA THR A 60 2.51 7.71 0.59
C THR A 60 1.64 8.96 0.79
N LYS A 61 0.62 9.17 -0.04
CA LYS A 61 -0.38 10.23 0.11
C LYS A 61 -1.44 9.92 1.16
N LEU A 62 -1.51 8.67 1.63
CA LEU A 62 -2.45 8.25 2.65
C LEU A 62 -1.92 8.56 4.06
N LYS A 63 -2.84 8.81 5.00
CA LYS A 63 -2.48 9.02 6.40
C LYS A 63 -1.90 7.74 7.02
N GLY A 64 -0.99 7.90 7.98
CA GLY A 64 -0.42 6.80 8.74
C GLY A 64 0.57 5.96 7.93
N ILE A 65 0.73 4.69 8.31
CA ILE A 65 1.60 3.74 7.61
C ILE A 65 0.72 2.86 6.73
N VAL A 66 1.06 2.73 5.45
CA VAL A 66 0.38 1.82 4.51
C VAL A 66 1.37 0.74 4.09
N VAL A 67 0.93 -0.51 4.18
CA VAL A 67 1.63 -1.67 3.63
C VAL A 67 0.78 -2.16 2.46
N ASP A 68 1.32 -2.00 1.26
CA ASP A 68 0.72 -2.44 0.00
C ASP A 68 1.04 -3.93 -0.27
N GLU A 69 0.27 -4.61 -1.12
CA GLU A 69 0.52 -6.01 -1.49
C GLU A 69 1.91 -6.23 -2.09
N THR A 70 2.48 -5.22 -2.76
CA THR A 70 3.85 -5.24 -3.29
C THR A 70 4.94 -5.39 -2.22
N GLN A 71 4.61 -5.13 -0.95
CA GLN A 71 5.51 -5.26 0.21
C GLN A 71 5.09 -6.38 1.17
N ALA A 72 3.99 -7.07 0.89
CA ALA A 72 3.45 -8.10 1.76
C ALA A 72 4.16 -9.44 1.57
N ARG A 73 4.08 -10.33 2.57
CA ARG A 73 4.52 -11.72 2.41
C ARG A 73 3.37 -12.58 1.93
N LEU A 74 3.61 -13.36 0.87
CA LEU A 74 2.62 -14.28 0.31
C LEU A 74 2.78 -15.69 0.89
N VAL A 75 1.67 -16.38 1.04
CA VAL A 75 1.59 -17.82 1.30
C VAL A 75 0.66 -18.42 0.25
N GLY A 76 1.20 -19.38 -0.50
CA GLY A 76 0.53 -19.96 -1.67
C GLY A 76 0.44 -18.99 -2.86
N THR A 77 -0.13 -19.46 -3.95
CA THR A 77 -0.20 -18.70 -5.21
C THR A 77 -1.32 -17.66 -5.20
N TRP A 78 -0.95 -16.40 -5.36
CA TRP A 78 -1.88 -15.28 -5.56
C TRP A 78 -1.68 -14.67 -6.95
N GLN A 79 -2.78 -14.20 -7.53
CA GLN A 79 -2.75 -13.56 -8.84
C GLN A 79 -2.96 -12.06 -8.73
N TYR A 80 -2.06 -11.33 -9.36
CA TYR A 80 -2.11 -9.89 -9.53
C TYR A 80 -3.24 -9.51 -10.50
N SER A 81 -3.92 -8.39 -10.23
CA SER A 81 -4.98 -7.87 -11.08
C SER A 81 -5.18 -6.36 -10.89
N THR A 82 -5.62 -5.70 -11.96
CA THR A 82 -6.09 -4.30 -11.96
C THR A 82 -7.55 -4.19 -12.38
N HIS A 83 -8.22 -5.32 -12.64
CA HIS A 83 -9.47 -5.36 -13.40
C HIS A 83 -10.66 -4.71 -12.67
N THR A 84 -10.74 -4.85 -11.34
CA THR A 84 -11.80 -4.23 -10.54
C THR A 84 -11.24 -3.14 -9.63
N PRO A 85 -11.36 -1.85 -10.00
CA PRO A 85 -11.05 -0.74 -9.10
C PRO A 85 -12.10 -0.57 -7.97
N PRO A 86 -11.79 0.22 -6.92
CA PRO A 86 -10.50 0.87 -6.68
C PRO A 86 -9.52 -0.02 -5.91
N TYR A 87 -8.25 0.38 -5.92
CA TYR A 87 -7.16 -0.25 -5.19
C TYR A 87 -6.09 0.78 -4.80
N VAL A 88 -5.16 0.37 -3.94
CA VAL A 88 -3.97 1.15 -3.57
C VAL A 88 -2.80 0.73 -4.45
N GLY A 89 -1.88 1.66 -4.74
CA GLY A 89 -0.68 1.36 -5.50
C GLY A 89 -0.99 0.91 -6.93
N LEU A 90 -0.38 -0.20 -7.32
CA LEU A 90 -0.43 -0.68 -8.72
C LEU A 90 -1.69 -1.51 -9.03
N GLY A 91 -2.25 -2.21 -8.04
CA GLY A 91 -3.28 -3.23 -8.25
C GLY A 91 -3.65 -3.95 -6.95
N TYR A 92 -4.12 -5.19 -7.08
CA TYR A 92 -4.44 -6.05 -5.94
C TYR A 92 -4.23 -7.53 -6.29
N LEU A 93 -4.20 -8.36 -5.25
CA LEU A 93 -4.13 -9.82 -5.34
C LEU A 93 -5.49 -10.49 -5.20
N HIS A 94 -5.65 -11.63 -5.88
CA HIS A 94 -6.75 -12.56 -5.61
C HIS A 94 -6.32 -14.03 -5.62
N ASP A 95 -7.06 -14.83 -4.86
CA ASP A 95 -6.75 -16.26 -4.63
C ASP A 95 -7.15 -17.20 -5.77
N GLN A 96 -7.67 -16.64 -6.86
CA GLN A 96 -8.30 -17.35 -7.98
C GLN A 96 -9.48 -18.27 -7.60
N LYS A 97 -10.11 -18.08 -6.42
CA LYS A 97 -11.09 -19.01 -5.83
C LYS A 97 -10.56 -20.44 -5.62
N LYS A 98 -9.24 -20.62 -5.57
CA LYS A 98 -8.57 -21.94 -5.51
C LYS A 98 -7.74 -22.08 -4.24
N GLY A 99 -7.48 -23.33 -3.82
CA GLY A 99 -6.62 -23.65 -2.67
C GLY A 99 -7.15 -23.06 -1.36
N LYS A 100 -8.44 -23.29 -1.05
CA LYS A 100 -9.08 -22.73 0.14
C LYS A 100 -8.46 -23.31 1.40
N GLY A 101 -8.01 -22.44 2.30
CA GLY A 101 -7.29 -22.84 3.52
C GLY A 101 -5.77 -22.86 3.38
N GLU A 102 -5.25 -22.75 2.15
CA GLU A 102 -3.82 -22.90 1.86
C GLU A 102 -3.13 -21.56 1.60
N LYS A 103 -3.90 -20.46 1.50
CA LYS A 103 -3.38 -19.17 1.06
C LYS A 103 -3.57 -18.05 2.08
N ALA A 104 -2.58 -17.18 2.15
CA ALA A 104 -2.63 -15.95 2.92
C ALA A 104 -1.74 -14.86 2.33
N VAL A 105 -2.06 -13.60 2.65
CA VAL A 105 -1.20 -12.42 2.42
C VAL A 105 -1.00 -11.72 3.76
N ILE A 106 0.24 -11.41 4.12
CA ILE A 106 0.62 -10.92 5.44
C ILE A 106 1.30 -9.56 5.32
N PHE A 107 0.69 -8.55 5.93
CA PHE A 107 1.09 -7.16 5.92
C PHE A 107 1.74 -6.82 7.27
N THR A 108 3.05 -6.57 7.27
CA THR A 108 3.82 -6.27 8.48
C THR A 108 4.31 -4.82 8.43
N PRO A 109 3.68 -3.89 9.16
CA PRO A 109 4.15 -2.50 9.21
C PRO A 109 5.45 -2.36 10.01
N ASP A 110 6.20 -1.30 9.74
CA ASP A 110 7.23 -0.79 10.65
C ASP A 110 6.66 0.43 11.40
N LEU A 111 6.15 0.21 12.61
CA LEU A 111 5.45 1.24 13.36
C LEU A 111 6.45 2.12 14.13
N PRO A 112 6.42 3.46 13.97
CA PRO A 112 7.43 4.34 14.56
C PRO A 112 7.32 4.48 16.09
N LYS A 113 6.19 4.11 16.69
CA LYS A 113 5.92 4.20 18.12
C LYS A 113 4.90 3.16 18.57
N SER A 114 4.91 2.87 19.87
CA SER A 114 3.84 2.10 20.52
C SER A 114 2.59 2.96 20.66
N GLY A 115 1.43 2.33 20.82
CA GLY A 115 0.15 3.02 21.01
C GLY A 115 -0.98 2.39 20.22
N ARG A 116 -2.14 3.05 20.20
CA ARG A 116 -3.33 2.63 19.49
C ARG A 116 -3.28 3.06 18.04
N TYR A 117 -3.57 2.10 17.15
CA TYR A 117 -3.72 2.32 15.73
C TYR A 117 -5.11 1.89 15.28
N GLU A 118 -5.81 2.76 14.55
CA GLU A 118 -6.91 2.32 13.70
C GLU A 118 -6.31 1.53 12.53
N VAL A 119 -6.75 0.27 12.41
CA VAL A 119 -6.33 -0.61 11.32
C VAL A 119 -7.44 -0.63 10.28
N ARG A 120 -7.10 -0.31 9.04
CA ARG A 120 -7.99 -0.39 7.88
C ARG A 120 -7.43 -1.35 6.85
N MET A 121 -8.32 -2.04 6.15
CA MET A 121 -7.99 -2.89 5.03
C MET A 121 -8.62 -2.31 3.77
N SER A 122 -7.84 -2.24 2.70
CA SER A 122 -8.34 -1.94 1.37
C SER A 122 -8.84 -3.22 0.69
N HIS A 123 -9.95 -3.11 -0.06
CA HIS A 123 -10.33 -4.13 -1.04
C HIS A 123 -11.30 -3.55 -2.08
N CYS A 124 -11.20 -4.02 -3.32
CA CYS A 124 -12.24 -3.78 -4.31
C CYS A 124 -13.48 -4.64 -4.02
N TYR A 125 -14.68 -4.06 -4.16
CA TYR A 125 -15.94 -4.76 -3.88
C TYR A 125 -16.60 -5.28 -5.16
N ASN A 126 -17.07 -6.53 -5.12
CA ASN A 126 -17.77 -7.16 -6.23
C ASN A 126 -18.60 -8.36 -5.71
N ILE A 127 -19.75 -8.64 -6.32
CA ILE A 127 -20.63 -9.76 -5.93
C ILE A 127 -19.94 -11.13 -5.96
N ARG A 128 -18.86 -11.27 -6.75
CA ARG A 128 -18.04 -12.47 -6.87
C ARG A 128 -17.02 -12.63 -5.74
N ARG A 129 -16.97 -11.73 -4.74
CA ARG A 129 -16.01 -11.83 -3.62
C ARG A 129 -16.60 -12.59 -2.44
N SER A 130 -15.72 -13.12 -1.59
CA SER A 130 -16.09 -13.88 -0.40
C SER A 130 -16.87 -13.02 0.60
N THR A 131 -17.93 -13.60 1.16
CA THR A 131 -18.76 -12.95 2.18
C THR A 131 -18.20 -13.11 3.60
N ASN A 132 -17.20 -13.95 3.77
CA ASN A 132 -16.73 -14.41 5.08
C ASN A 132 -15.20 -14.52 5.15
N THR A 133 -14.49 -13.65 4.44
CA THR A 133 -13.01 -13.63 4.38
C THR A 133 -12.42 -13.42 5.78
N PRO A 134 -11.61 -14.36 6.31
CA PRO A 134 -10.93 -14.19 7.59
C PRO A 134 -9.77 -13.18 7.49
N VAL A 135 -9.73 -12.26 8.43
CA VAL A 135 -8.65 -11.30 8.64
C VAL A 135 -8.18 -11.40 10.08
N THR A 136 -6.93 -11.80 10.28
CA THR A 136 -6.28 -11.91 11.59
C THR A 136 -5.38 -10.71 11.82
N ILE A 137 -5.54 -10.04 12.96
CA ILE A 137 -4.73 -8.92 13.39
C ILE A 137 -3.91 -9.41 14.59
N HIS A 138 -2.59 -9.40 14.45
CA HIS A 138 -1.67 -9.63 15.56
C HIS A 138 -1.23 -8.29 16.13
N HIS A 139 -1.59 -8.06 17.38
CA HIS A 139 -1.38 -6.82 18.11
C HIS A 139 -0.82 -7.12 19.52
N ALA A 140 -0.55 -6.09 20.33
CA ALA A 140 0.14 -6.26 21.62
C ALA A 140 -0.58 -7.22 22.60
N ALA A 141 -1.92 -7.28 22.55
CA ALA A 141 -2.71 -8.20 23.37
C ALA A 141 -2.91 -9.61 22.76
N GLY A 142 -2.20 -9.96 21.67
CA GLY A 142 -2.34 -11.24 20.97
C GLY A 142 -3.01 -11.13 19.61
N GLU A 143 -3.65 -12.21 19.17
CA GLU A 143 -4.33 -12.27 17.86
C GLU A 143 -5.84 -12.12 17.99
N LYS A 144 -6.42 -11.33 17.08
CA LYS A 144 -7.86 -11.27 16.87
C LYS A 144 -8.19 -11.59 15.43
N THR A 145 -9.07 -12.57 15.21
CA THR A 145 -9.60 -12.86 13.86
C THR A 145 -11.02 -12.34 13.74
N ILE A 146 -11.28 -11.61 12.65
CA ILE A 146 -12.61 -11.18 12.25
C ILE A 146 -12.92 -11.72 10.85
N ARG A 147 -14.20 -11.86 10.53
CA ARG A 147 -14.65 -12.20 9.17
C ARG A 147 -15.31 -10.99 8.53
N ILE A 148 -14.97 -10.74 7.28
CA ILE A 148 -15.47 -9.59 6.52
C ILE A 148 -16.17 -10.05 5.24
N ASN A 149 -17.19 -9.29 4.83
CA ASN A 149 -17.83 -9.46 3.54
C ASN A 149 -17.21 -8.51 2.51
N GLN A 150 -16.43 -9.06 1.58
CA GLN A 150 -15.75 -8.28 0.54
C GLN A 150 -16.66 -7.87 -0.64
N GLN A 151 -17.94 -8.22 -0.60
CA GLN A 151 -18.94 -7.71 -1.55
C GLN A 151 -19.48 -6.34 -1.13
N GLN A 152 -19.35 -5.99 0.15
CA GLN A 152 -19.81 -4.71 0.69
C GLN A 152 -18.86 -3.59 0.25
N ILE A 153 -19.43 -2.42 -0.03
CA ILE A 153 -18.67 -1.22 -0.37
C ILE A 153 -17.89 -0.78 0.88
N PRO A 154 -16.55 -0.63 0.81
CA PRO A 154 -15.79 -0.09 1.92
C PRO A 154 -16.22 1.36 2.22
N PRO A 155 -16.45 1.74 3.49
CA PRO A 155 -17.02 3.04 3.84
C PRO A 155 -16.08 4.22 3.59
N HIS A 156 -14.77 4.02 3.60
CA HIS A 156 -13.79 5.09 3.40
C HIS A 156 -13.40 5.16 1.93
N ASN A 157 -14.00 6.12 1.21
CA ASN A 157 -13.75 6.38 -0.21
C ASN A 157 -13.90 5.14 -1.11
N LYS A 158 -14.83 4.22 -0.78
CA LYS A 158 -15.05 2.96 -1.51
C LYS A 158 -13.82 2.03 -1.55
N LEU A 159 -12.78 2.34 -0.78
CA LEU A 159 -11.47 1.68 -0.83
C LEU A 159 -11.17 0.96 0.48
N PHE A 160 -11.22 1.69 1.61
CA PHE A 160 -10.85 1.17 2.91
C PHE A 160 -12.05 0.84 3.80
N ARG A 161 -11.92 -0.24 4.57
CA ARG A 161 -12.81 -0.58 5.70
C ARG A 161 -12.03 -0.67 7.00
N THR A 162 -12.62 -0.18 8.09
CA THR A 162 -12.03 -0.32 9.43
C THR A 162 -12.16 -1.76 9.93
N LEU A 163 -11.05 -2.32 10.42
CA LEU A 163 -11.00 -3.61 11.11
C LEU A 163 -11.09 -3.46 12.64
N GLY A 164 -10.77 -2.28 13.14
CA GLY A 164 -10.83 -1.91 14.56
C GLY A 164 -9.63 -1.06 14.97
N THR A 165 -9.57 -0.76 16.27
CA THR A 165 -8.45 -0.06 16.88
C THR A 165 -7.74 -0.99 17.85
N TYR A 166 -6.43 -1.14 17.68
CA TYR A 166 -5.62 -2.09 18.44
C TYR A 166 -4.35 -1.41 18.96
N HIS A 167 -3.87 -1.84 20.12
CA HIS A 167 -2.59 -1.36 20.65
C HIS A 167 -1.45 -2.17 20.02
N PHE A 168 -0.45 -1.50 19.48
CA PHE A 168 0.74 -2.10 18.88
C PHE A 168 2.00 -1.64 19.61
N VAL A 169 3.04 -2.47 19.56
CA VAL A 169 4.39 -2.10 20.00
C VAL A 169 5.13 -1.49 18.81
N LYS A 170 5.99 -0.50 19.07
CA LYS A 170 6.95 0.04 18.08
C LYS A 170 7.69 -1.10 17.34
N GLY A 171 7.91 -0.92 16.04
CA GLY A 171 8.64 -1.85 15.18
C GLY A 171 7.71 -2.77 14.39
N LYS A 172 8.18 -4.01 14.15
CA LYS A 172 7.59 -4.96 13.19
C LYS A 172 6.92 -6.19 13.82
N SER A 173 6.60 -6.15 15.12
CA SER A 173 5.99 -7.29 15.80
C SER A 173 4.51 -7.49 15.42
N GLY A 174 3.80 -6.41 15.11
CA GLY A 174 2.42 -6.45 14.65
C GLY A 174 2.28 -6.80 13.17
N TRP A 175 1.16 -7.42 12.80
CA TRP A 175 0.84 -7.72 11.40
C TRP A 175 -0.66 -7.94 11.18
N VAL A 176 -1.09 -7.86 9.93
CA VAL A 176 -2.43 -8.24 9.48
C VAL A 176 -2.32 -9.34 8.42
N LYS A 177 -3.08 -10.41 8.60
CA LYS A 177 -3.12 -11.56 7.68
C LYS A 177 -4.51 -11.69 7.08
N ILE A 178 -4.59 -11.64 5.76
CA ILE A 178 -5.79 -11.98 5.00
C ILE A 178 -5.63 -13.42 4.54
N SER A 179 -6.58 -14.30 4.87
CA SER A 179 -6.53 -15.72 4.47
C SER A 179 -7.77 -16.12 3.67
N ASN A 180 -7.68 -17.20 2.91
CA ASN A 180 -8.84 -17.81 2.25
C ASN A 180 -9.42 -19.02 3.00
N ALA A 181 -8.99 -19.28 4.23
CA ALA A 181 -9.47 -20.39 5.05
C ALA A 181 -10.97 -20.28 5.40
N GLY A 182 -11.72 -21.36 5.18
CA GLY A 182 -13.15 -21.43 5.48
C GLY A 182 -14.01 -20.43 4.69
N THR A 183 -13.52 -19.95 3.53
CA THR A 183 -14.29 -19.04 2.67
C THR A 183 -15.31 -19.78 1.81
N ASP A 184 -16.38 -19.08 1.44
CA ASP A 184 -17.56 -19.55 0.70
C ASP A 184 -17.31 -19.92 -0.79
N GLY A 185 -16.08 -20.29 -1.16
CA GLY A 185 -15.73 -20.65 -2.54
C GLY A 185 -15.60 -19.46 -3.51
N LYS A 186 -15.82 -18.22 -3.05
CA LYS A 186 -15.69 -17.00 -3.86
C LYS A 186 -14.31 -16.36 -3.75
N TYR A 187 -14.04 -15.31 -4.52
CA TYR A 187 -12.70 -14.70 -4.58
C TYR A 187 -12.38 -14.02 -3.25
N VAL A 188 -11.17 -14.27 -2.74
CA VAL A 188 -10.59 -13.44 -1.68
C VAL A 188 -9.67 -12.42 -2.33
N ILE A 189 -9.83 -11.16 -1.95
CA ILE A 189 -9.01 -10.03 -2.40
C ILE A 189 -8.07 -9.59 -1.27
N ALA A 190 -6.82 -9.27 -1.61
CA ALA A 190 -5.85 -8.63 -0.74
C ALA A 190 -5.21 -7.48 -1.51
N ASP A 191 -5.25 -6.26 -0.96
CA ASP A 191 -4.79 -5.03 -1.63
C ASP A 191 -3.78 -4.32 -0.72
N ALA A 192 -4.24 -3.58 0.29
CA ALA A 192 -3.36 -2.89 1.23
C ALA A 192 -3.93 -2.87 2.65
N VAL A 193 -3.07 -2.61 3.63
CA VAL A 193 -3.44 -2.38 5.03
C VAL A 193 -2.87 -1.04 5.49
N GLN A 194 -3.71 -0.23 6.13
CA GLN A 194 -3.38 1.09 6.64
C GLN A 194 -3.45 1.10 8.17
N PHE A 195 -2.43 1.66 8.81
CA PHE A 195 -2.28 1.81 10.26
C PHE A 195 -2.21 3.29 10.60
N ILE A 196 -3.28 3.83 11.21
CA ILE A 196 -3.39 5.24 11.58
C ILE A 196 -3.25 5.37 13.09
N TYR A 197 -2.20 6.05 13.57
CA TYR A 197 -2.03 6.31 14.99
C TYR A 197 -3.17 7.20 15.52
N VAL A 198 -3.79 6.80 16.63
CA VAL A 198 -4.91 7.53 17.25
C VAL A 198 -4.68 7.93 18.70
N GLY A 199 -3.53 7.60 19.28
CA GLY A 199 -3.19 7.92 20.67
C GLY A 199 -2.53 6.74 21.39
N GLU A 200 -2.26 6.90 22.68
CA GLU A 200 -1.79 5.82 23.56
C GLU A 200 -2.91 4.81 23.89
#